data_AF-A0A2K8SW42-F1
#
_entry.id   AF-A0A2K8SW42-F1
#
_cell.length_a   1.000
_cell.length_b   1.000
_cell.length_c   1.000
_cell.angle_alpha   90.00
_cell.angle_beta   90.00
_cell.angle_gamma   90.00
#
_symmetry.space_group_name_H-M   'P 1'
#
loop_
_entity.id
_entity.type
_entity.pdbx_description
1 polymer ?
#
loop_
_entity_poly.entity_id
_entity_poly.type
_entity_poly.pdbx_seq_one_letter_code
_entity_poly.pdbx_strand_id
1 'polypeptide(L)'
;MDYVKAQYPSKFIQGLFDLTEEQINVALAYIETNRAEVEAEYQQILKEAEELQQYYQEQNCELVARIAAQPPKPGTEAAWEKLRAAKAKRESKT
;
A
#
# COMPACT_ATOMS: atom_id res chain seq x y z
N MET A 1 2.71 -6.38 12.62
CA MET A 1 4.00 -6.59 13.32
C MET A 1 4.95 -5.40 13.22
N ASP A 2 4.92 -4.59 12.15
CA ASP A 2 5.84 -3.45 11.98
C ASP A 2 5.94 -2.52 13.20
N TYR A 3 4.80 -2.09 13.74
CA TYR A 3 4.77 -1.21 14.92
C TYR A 3 5.34 -1.88 16.17
N VAL A 4 5.11 -3.18 16.35
CA VAL A 4 5.64 -3.95 17.49
C VAL A 4 7.15 -4.13 17.35
N LYS A 5 7.64 -4.47 16.15
CA LYS A 5 9.08 -4.62 15.87
C LYS A 5 9.84 -3.29 15.98
N ALA A 6 9.21 -2.20 15.56
CA ALA A 6 9.74 -0.84 15.73
C ALA A 6 9.52 -0.27 17.14
N GLN A 7 9.03 -1.07 18.08
CA GLN A 7 8.89 -0.74 19.51
C GLN A 7 8.05 0.53 19.76
N TYR A 8 7.00 0.72 18.97
CA TYR A 8 6.08 1.85 19.19
C TYR A 8 5.40 1.72 20.56
N PRO A 9 5.08 2.86 21.21
CA PRO A 9 4.31 2.85 22.45
C PRO A 9 2.97 2.13 22.29
N SER A 10 2.57 1.31 23.26
CA SER A 10 1.30 0.57 23.21
C SER A 10 0.10 1.50 23.04
N LYS A 11 0.09 2.67 23.68
CA LYS A 11 -0.96 3.71 23.51
C LYS A 11 -1.05 4.25 22.08
N PHE A 12 0.06 4.29 21.34
CA PHE A 12 0.05 4.67 19.93
C PHE A 12 -0.58 3.58 19.06
N ILE A 13 -0.16 2.32 19.26
CA ILE A 13 -0.70 1.16 18.55
C ILE A 13 -2.20 1.02 18.85
N GLN A 14 -2.59 1.22 20.12
CA GLN A 14 -3.98 1.22 20.55
C GLN A 14 -4.84 2.20 19.74
N GLY A 15 -4.41 3.46 19.63
CA GLY A 15 -5.13 4.48 18.88
C GLY A 15 -5.14 4.26 17.37
N LEU A 16 -4.12 3.59 16.81
CA LEU A 16 -4.06 3.29 15.39
C LEU A 16 -5.08 2.22 14.95
N PHE A 17 -5.39 1.28 15.85
CA PHE A 17 -6.27 0.13 15.58
C PHE A 17 -7.61 0.22 16.32
N ASP A 18 -7.94 1.38 16.91
CA ASP A 18 -9.16 1.61 17.69
C ASP A 18 -9.43 0.53 18.76
N LEU A 19 -8.36 0.11 19.46
CA LEU A 19 -8.42 -0.96 20.47
C LEU A 19 -8.76 -0.41 21.86
N THR A 20 -9.46 -1.20 22.68
CA THR A 20 -9.55 -0.94 24.12
C THR A 20 -8.22 -1.22 24.81
N GLU A 21 -8.06 -0.74 26.04
CA GLU A 21 -6.86 -0.99 26.84
C GLU A 21 -6.66 -2.48 27.11
N GLU A 22 -7.74 -3.21 27.37
CA GLU A 22 -7.70 -4.67 27.55
C GLU A 22 -7.26 -5.37 26.26
N GLN A 23 -7.81 -4.96 25.11
CA GLN A 23 -7.51 -5.59 23.82
C GLN A 23 -6.04 -5.44 23.43
N ILE A 24 -5.46 -4.22 23.57
CA ILE A 24 -4.05 -4.01 23.24
C ILE A 24 -3.13 -4.81 24.18
N ASN A 25 -3.46 -4.87 25.47
CA ASN A 25 -2.66 -5.62 26.43
C ASN A 25 -2.70 -7.13 26.17
N VAL A 26 -3.88 -7.68 25.89
CA VAL A 26 -4.04 -9.10 25.51
C VAL A 26 -3.30 -9.41 24.21
N ALA A 27 -3.43 -8.56 23.19
CA ALA A 27 -2.76 -8.74 21.92
C ALA A 27 -1.23 -8.74 22.06
N LEU A 28 -0.67 -7.75 22.77
CA LEU A 28 0.78 -7.65 22.97
C LEU A 28 1.32 -8.83 23.81
N ALA A 29 0.59 -9.26 24.84
CA ALA A 29 0.98 -10.43 25.64
C ALA A 29 0.95 -11.72 24.83
N TYR A 30 -0.05 -11.90 23.97
CA TYR A 30 -0.14 -13.05 23.06
C TYR A 30 1.01 -13.06 22.06
N ILE A 31 1.33 -11.91 21.44
CA ILE A 31 2.44 -11.78 20.51
C ILE A 31 3.76 -12.10 21.20
N GLU A 32 3.99 -11.62 22.42
CA GLU A 32 5.24 -11.90 23.14
C GLU A 32 5.35 -13.39 23.53
N THR A 33 4.25 -14.01 23.95
CA THR A 33 4.22 -15.43 24.32
C THR A 33 4.45 -16.35 23.12
N ASN A 34 3.95 -15.98 21.94
CA ASN A 34 3.99 -16.80 20.73
C ASN A 34 4.88 -16.16 19.64
N ARG A 35 5.90 -15.41 20.05
CA ARG A 35 6.63 -14.50 19.15
C ARG A 35 7.21 -15.18 17.91
N ALA A 36 7.79 -16.37 18.07
CA ALA A 36 8.38 -17.12 16.97
C ALA A 36 7.34 -17.52 15.90
N GLU A 37 6.17 -17.98 16.35
CA GLU A 37 5.08 -18.41 15.45
C GLU A 37 4.47 -17.20 14.73
N VAL A 38 4.14 -16.14 15.48
CA VAL A 38 3.57 -14.91 14.93
C VAL A 38 4.54 -14.24 13.94
N GLU A 39 5.84 -14.22 14.25
CA GLU A 39 6.84 -13.67 13.32
C GLU A 39 6.98 -14.53 12.06
N ALA A 40 6.91 -15.86 12.16
CA ALA A 40 6.95 -16.75 11.01
C ALA A 40 5.75 -16.54 10.08
N GLU A 41 4.53 -16.51 10.61
CA GLU A 41 3.31 -16.23 9.85
C GLU A 41 3.38 -14.85 9.20
N TYR A 42 3.85 -13.84 9.93
CA TYR A 42 4.01 -12.50 9.40
C TYR A 42 5.00 -12.44 8.22
N GLN A 43 6.14 -13.13 8.30
CA GLN A 43 7.08 -13.20 7.17
C GLN A 43 6.49 -13.94 5.97
N GLN A 44 5.71 -14.99 6.20
CA GLN A 44 5.02 -15.70 5.13
C GLN A 44 4.04 -14.79 4.39
N ILE A 45 3.22 -14.03 5.11
CA ILE A 45 2.24 -13.10 4.51
C ILE A 45 2.95 -12.02 3.67
N LEU A 46 4.07 -11.47 4.16
CA LEU A 46 4.84 -10.49 3.40
C LEU A 46 5.34 -11.06 2.07
N LYS A 47 5.87 -12.29 2.10
CA LYS A 47 6.35 -12.98 0.91
C LYS A 47 5.21 -13.23 -0.09
N GLU A 48 4.08 -13.75 0.38
CA GLU A 48 2.91 -14.01 -0.48
C GLU A 48 2.37 -12.72 -1.11
N ALA A 49 2.34 -11.62 -0.35
CA ALA A 49 1.91 -10.31 -0.85
C ALA A 49 2.87 -9.76 -1.91
N GLU A 50 4.18 -9.90 -1.71
CA GLU A 50 5.20 -9.49 -2.69
C GLU A 50 5.10 -10.31 -3.98
N GLU A 51 4.95 -11.63 -3.87
CA GLU A 51 4.75 -12.52 -5.03
C GLU A 51 3.49 -12.14 -5.82
N LEU A 52 2.39 -11.86 -5.12
CA LEU A 52 1.13 -11.43 -5.74
C LEU A 52 1.28 -10.07 -6.44
N GLN A 53 1.97 -9.13 -5.81
CA GLN A 53 2.24 -7.82 -6.39
C GLN A 53 3.06 -7.95 -7.67
N GLN A 54 4.15 -8.74 -7.66
CA GLN A 54 5.00 -8.97 -8.82
C GLN A 54 4.20 -9.61 -9.97
N TYR A 55 3.41 -10.64 -9.67
CA TYR A 55 2.57 -11.34 -10.65
C TYR A 55 1.61 -10.39 -11.39
N TYR A 56 0.92 -9.51 -10.66
CA TYR A 56 0.02 -8.55 -11.29
C TYR A 56 0.76 -7.39 -11.94
N GLN A 57 1.90 -6.96 -11.41
CA GLN A 57 2.70 -5.91 -12.01
C GLN A 57 3.20 -6.32 -13.40
N GLU A 58 3.74 -7.54 -13.54
CA GLU A 58 4.19 -8.07 -14.83
C GLU A 58 3.05 -8.09 -15.88
N GLN A 59 1.86 -8.56 -15.49
CA GLN A 59 0.71 -8.61 -16.40
C GLN A 59 0.11 -7.24 -16.71
N ASN A 60 0.06 -6.35 -15.71
CA ASN A 60 -0.56 -5.05 -15.88
C ASN A 60 0.34 -4.06 -16.63
N CYS A 61 1.66 -4.26 -16.64
CA CYS A 61 2.59 -3.38 -17.36
C CYS A 61 2.21 -3.19 -18.82
N GLU A 62 1.93 -4.28 -19.55
CA GLU A 62 1.55 -4.19 -20.96
C GLU A 62 0.17 -3.55 -21.15
N LEU A 63 -0.81 -3.93 -20.32
CA LEU A 63 -2.16 -3.36 -20.38
C LEU A 63 -2.16 -1.85 -20.09
N VAL A 64 -1.41 -1.42 -19.07
CA VAL A 64 -1.26 -0.01 -18.71
C VAL A 64 -0.58 0.76 -19.83
N ALA A 65 0.48 0.21 -20.45
CA ALA A 65 1.12 0.84 -21.60
C ALA A 65 0.16 0.98 -22.79
N ARG A 66 -0.64 -0.06 -23.06
CA ARG A 66 -1.67 -0.01 -24.12
C ARG A 66 -2.74 1.05 -23.83
N ILE A 67 -3.25 1.12 -22.60
CA ILE A 67 -4.25 2.13 -22.19
C ILE A 67 -3.67 3.54 -22.30
N ALA A 68 -2.41 3.74 -21.87
CA ALA A 68 -1.74 5.04 -21.97
C ALA A 68 -1.52 5.50 -23.42
N ALA A 69 -1.35 4.57 -24.36
CA ALA A 69 -1.20 4.85 -25.78
C ALA A 69 -2.55 5.07 -26.51
N GLN A 70 -3.69 4.73 -25.91
CA GLN A 70 -4.99 4.91 -26.55
C GLN A 70 -5.32 6.40 -26.73
N PRO A 71 -5.88 6.79 -27.89
CA PRO A 71 -6.34 8.16 -28.09
C PRO A 71 -7.51 8.46 -27.13
N PRO A 72 -7.67 9.73 -26.74
CA PRO A 72 -8.81 10.16 -25.95
C PRO A 72 -10.12 9.84 -26.69
N LYS A 73 -11.16 9.53 -25.93
CA LYS A 73 -12.47 9.20 -26.49
C LYS A 73 -12.98 10.38 -27.33
N PRO A 74 -13.62 10.11 -28.49
CA PRO A 74 -14.22 11.17 -29.30
C PRO A 74 -15.12 12.08 -28.46
N GLY A 75 -14.97 13.39 -28.57
CA GLY A 75 -15.72 14.39 -27.81
C GLY A 75 -15.09 14.79 -26.46
N THR A 76 -13.90 14.25 -26.11
CA THR A 76 -13.16 14.63 -24.89
C THR A 76 -11.85 15.39 -25.17
N GLU A 77 -11.58 15.75 -26.42
CA GLU A 77 -10.31 16.29 -26.90
C GLU A 77 -9.93 17.59 -26.18
N ALA A 78 -10.87 18.53 -26.07
CA ALA A 78 -10.64 19.81 -25.41
C ALA A 78 -10.32 19.67 -23.90
N ALA A 79 -10.87 18.65 -23.23
CA ALA A 79 -10.53 18.35 -21.84
C ALA A 79 -9.13 17.75 -21.73
N TRP A 80 -8.76 16.87 -22.66
CA TRP A 80 -7.43 16.27 -22.72
C TRP A 80 -6.31 17.27 -23.06
N GLU A 81 -6.57 18.25 -23.93
CA GLU A 81 -5.62 19.33 -24.19
C GLU A 81 -5.33 20.17 -22.94
N LYS A 82 -6.36 20.50 -22.16
CA LYS A 82 -6.20 21.20 -20.87
C LYS A 82 -5.37 20.39 -19.89
N LEU A 83 -5.61 19.08 -19.80
CA LEU A 83 -4.84 18.17 -18.95
C LEU A 83 -3.37 18.09 -19.37
N ARG A 84 -3.09 18.00 -20.68
CA ARG A 84 -1.71 17.99 -21.21
C ARG A 84 -0.98 19.30 -20.91
N ALA A 85 -1.64 20.45 -21.12
CA ALA A 85 -1.07 21.76 -20.82
C ALA A 85 -0.75 21.93 -19.31
N ALA A 86 -1.64 21.47 -18.43
CA ALA A 86 -1.42 21.49 -16.99
C ALA A 86 -0.25 20.58 -16.57
N LYS A 87 -0.14 19.39 -17.16
CA LYS A 87 0.97 18.45 -16.91
C LYS A 87 2.31 19.06 -17.32
N ALA A 88 2.41 19.60 -18.54
CA ALA A 88 3.61 20.24 -19.05
C ALA A 88 4.06 21.42 -18.16
N LYS A 89 3.12 22.23 -17.68
CA LYS A 89 3.40 23.34 -16.75
C LYS A 89 3.93 22.88 -15.39
N ARG A 90 3.52 21.69 -14.91
CA ARG A 90 4.02 21.12 -13.66
C ARG A 90 5.44 20.59 -13.84
N GLU A 91 5.68 19.88 -14.93
CA GLU A 91 6.98 19.31 -15.27
C GLU A 91 8.03 20.38 -15.58
N SER A 92 7.66 21.50 -16.21
CA SER A 92 8.57 22.62 -16.45
C SER A 92 8.91 23.45 -15.21
N LYS A 93 8.23 23.20 -14.09
CA LYS A 93 8.37 23.97 -12.83
C LYS A 93 9.02 23.14 -11.72
N THR A 94 9.37 21.89 -12.02
CA THR A 94 10.11 20.95 -11.17
C THR A 94 11.56 20.95 -11.64
#